data_AF-A0A3A9ZZZ5-F1
#
_entry.id   AF-A0A3A9ZZZ5-F1
#
_cell.length_a   1.000
_cell.length_b   1.000
_cell.length_c   1.000
_cell.angle_alpha   90.00
_cell.angle_beta   90.00
_cell.angle_gamma   90.00
#
_symmetry.space_group_name_H-M   'P 1'
#
loop_
_entity.id
_entity.type
_entity.pdbx_description
1 polymer ?
#
loop_
_entity_poly.entity_id
_entity_poly.type
_entity_poly.pdbx_seq_one_letter_code
_entity_poly.pdbx_strand_id
1 'polypeptide(L)'
;MRRIAPILACLLLLTLPACASEPEPTGPTGVTVFLDNEVTAEQKTAVEQRLRSMPSVREVTLETRDEAYERSKEMMKDRPDLLAAMRPEHMPESFRASVTDPTIAEAVELAMAGVDGVDEVTLGSTEMDPPPSRIGVVVELETAIASDRRTAVEDAVHALPQADSVAFEDGDAAYERLRQRCEGNGELVAQLDPELARPSLRFQLHVEGKAPGLADLLKLDGVDGLRVVPVSAL
;
A
#
# COMPACT_ATOMS: atom_id res chain seq x y z
N MET A 1 41.89 -7.11 -66.52
CA MET A 1 42.07 -7.06 -65.05
C MET A 1 41.59 -5.72 -64.52
N ARG A 2 40.47 -5.69 -63.79
CA ARG A 2 40.10 -4.69 -62.77
C ARG A 2 38.71 -5.05 -62.25
N ARG A 3 38.66 -5.68 -61.06
CA ARG A 3 37.42 -5.97 -60.33
C ARG A 3 37.07 -4.70 -59.52
N ILE A 4 35.89 -4.15 -59.75
CA ILE A 4 35.31 -3.10 -58.91
C ILE A 4 34.49 -3.82 -57.84
N ALA A 5 34.92 -3.73 -56.58
CA ALA A 5 34.12 -4.16 -55.43
C ALA A 5 33.40 -2.93 -54.85
N PRO A 6 32.08 -2.99 -54.56
CA PRO A 6 31.42 -1.92 -53.85
C PRO A 6 31.71 -2.06 -52.35
N ILE A 7 32.17 -0.97 -51.74
CA ILE A 7 32.32 -0.84 -50.29
C ILE A 7 30.91 -0.73 -49.70
N LEU A 8 30.42 -1.83 -49.13
CA LEU A 8 29.20 -1.85 -48.33
C LEU A 8 29.55 -1.27 -46.96
N ALA A 9 29.25 0.01 -46.75
CA ALA A 9 29.32 0.64 -45.44
C ALA A 9 28.15 0.13 -44.58
N CYS A 10 28.38 -0.97 -43.87
CA CYS A 10 27.50 -1.39 -42.77
C CYS A 10 27.70 -0.43 -41.60
N LEU A 11 26.85 0.61 -41.52
CA LEU A 11 26.63 1.37 -40.31
C LEU A 11 25.96 0.44 -39.28
N LEU A 12 26.77 -0.14 -38.41
CA LEU A 12 26.30 -0.96 -37.29
C LEU A 12 25.70 -0.01 -36.24
N LEU A 13 24.38 0.17 -36.26
CA LEU A 13 23.66 0.82 -35.17
C LEU A 13 23.76 -0.09 -33.94
N LEU A 14 24.70 0.23 -33.05
CA LEU A 14 24.76 -0.31 -31.70
C LEU A 14 23.56 0.23 -30.93
N THR A 15 22.42 -0.46 -31.00
CA THR A 15 21.37 -0.31 -29.99
C THR A 15 21.93 -0.89 -28.71
N LEU A 16 22.48 -0.03 -27.84
CA LEU A 16 22.73 -0.43 -26.46
C LEU A 16 21.38 -0.90 -25.92
N PRO A 17 21.24 -2.15 -25.43
CA PRO A 17 20.07 -2.50 -24.67
C PRO A 17 20.04 -1.50 -23.53
N ALA A 18 19.01 -0.66 -23.50
CA ALA A 18 18.65 0.03 -22.27
C ALA A 18 18.64 -1.06 -21.20
N CYS A 19 19.45 -0.89 -20.16
CA CYS A 19 19.40 -1.73 -18.98
C CYS A 19 17.97 -1.61 -18.45
N ALA A 20 17.08 -2.46 -18.93
CA ALA A 20 15.81 -2.73 -18.31
C ALA A 20 16.18 -3.45 -17.03
N SER A 21 16.27 -2.70 -15.94
CA SER A 21 16.24 -3.26 -14.60
C SER A 21 15.10 -4.27 -14.56
N GLU A 22 15.41 -5.51 -14.20
CA GLU A 22 14.41 -6.56 -14.06
C GLU A 22 13.30 -6.05 -13.12
N PRO A 23 12.01 -6.34 -13.42
CA PRO A 23 10.94 -5.94 -12.51
C PRO A 23 11.21 -6.57 -11.15
N GLU A 24 11.36 -5.71 -10.13
CA GLU A 24 11.50 -6.13 -8.74
C GLU A 24 10.37 -7.13 -8.40
N PRO A 25 10.68 -8.26 -7.74
CA PRO A 25 9.68 -9.28 -7.45
C PRO A 25 8.60 -8.70 -6.55
N THR A 26 7.39 -8.57 -7.09
CA THR A 26 6.22 -8.15 -6.32
C THR A 26 5.56 -9.39 -5.71
N GLY A 27 5.92 -9.70 -4.46
CA GLY A 27 5.25 -10.74 -3.68
C GLY A 27 3.78 -10.41 -3.44
N PRO A 28 2.97 -11.40 -2.97
CA PRO A 28 1.60 -11.11 -2.54
C PRO A 28 1.60 -10.05 -1.44
N THR A 29 0.61 -9.17 -1.47
CA THR A 29 0.46 -8.12 -0.45
C THR A 29 -0.35 -8.67 0.71
N GLY A 30 0.18 -8.57 1.94
CA GLY A 30 -0.58 -8.92 3.12
C GLY A 30 -1.69 -7.90 3.35
N VAL A 31 -2.85 -8.36 3.76
CA VAL A 31 -3.95 -7.50 4.25
C VAL A 31 -4.34 -7.96 5.65
N THR A 32 -4.44 -7.01 6.57
CA THR A 32 -4.96 -7.24 7.93
C THR A 32 -6.18 -6.39 8.12
N VAL A 33 -7.32 -7.03 8.40
CA VAL A 33 -8.61 -6.41 8.71
C VAL A 33 -8.83 -6.50 10.22
N PHE A 34 -8.63 -5.39 10.92
CA PHE A 34 -8.89 -5.27 12.34
C PHE A 34 -10.38 -5.12 12.60
N LEU A 35 -10.88 -5.84 13.60
CA LEU A 35 -12.28 -5.86 13.95
C LEU A 35 -12.57 -4.88 15.08
N ASP A 36 -13.78 -4.32 15.06
CA ASP A 36 -14.31 -3.53 16.17
C ASP A 36 -14.23 -4.29 17.49
N ASN A 37 -13.97 -3.57 18.59
CA ASN A 37 -13.92 -4.17 19.93
C ASN A 37 -15.26 -4.80 20.35
N GLU A 38 -16.39 -4.30 19.82
CA GLU A 38 -17.74 -4.81 20.11
C GLU A 38 -18.33 -5.63 18.94
N VAL A 39 -17.47 -6.13 18.04
CA VAL A 39 -17.91 -6.90 16.86
C VAL A 39 -18.77 -8.10 17.26
N THR A 40 -19.93 -8.26 16.61
CA THR A 40 -20.80 -9.42 16.85
C THR A 40 -20.30 -10.67 16.11
N ALA A 41 -20.78 -11.84 16.52
CA ALA A 41 -20.47 -13.09 15.83
C ALA A 41 -20.94 -13.06 14.35
N GLU A 42 -22.08 -12.43 14.10
CA GLU A 42 -22.64 -12.25 12.76
C GLU A 42 -21.77 -11.32 11.90
N GLN A 43 -21.36 -10.16 12.44
CA GLN A 43 -20.47 -9.23 11.74
C GLN A 43 -19.12 -9.88 11.42
N LYS A 44 -18.50 -10.53 12.41
CA LYS A 44 -17.26 -11.28 12.22
C LYS A 44 -17.38 -12.34 11.12
N THR A 45 -18.49 -13.08 11.09
CA THR A 45 -18.76 -14.07 10.04
C THR A 45 -18.91 -13.40 8.67
N ALA A 46 -19.57 -12.24 8.60
CA ALA A 46 -19.75 -11.49 7.35
C ALA A 46 -18.40 -10.97 6.80
N VAL A 47 -17.54 -10.44 7.67
CA VAL A 47 -16.17 -10.02 7.31
C VAL A 47 -15.37 -11.18 6.73
N GLU A 48 -15.37 -12.33 7.42
CA GLU A 48 -14.66 -13.54 6.94
C GLU A 48 -15.19 -14.00 5.57
N GLN A 49 -16.52 -14.07 5.42
CA GLN A 49 -17.14 -14.51 4.18
C GLN A 49 -16.82 -13.58 3.02
N ARG A 50 -16.82 -12.26 3.25
CA ARG A 50 -16.48 -11.27 2.23
C ARG A 50 -15.03 -11.38 1.78
N LEU A 51 -14.08 -11.51 2.71
CA LEU A 51 -12.67 -11.77 2.37
C LEU A 51 -12.53 -13.05 1.54
N ARG A 52 -13.22 -14.12 1.91
CA ARG A 52 -13.17 -15.41 1.21
C ARG A 52 -13.89 -15.41 -0.14
N SER A 53 -14.80 -14.47 -0.41
CA SER A 53 -15.49 -14.39 -1.70
C SER A 53 -14.62 -13.76 -2.79
N MET A 54 -13.67 -12.91 -2.41
CA MET A 54 -12.75 -12.22 -3.32
C MET A 54 -11.74 -13.22 -3.94
N PRO A 55 -11.75 -13.47 -5.26
CA PRO A 55 -10.88 -14.47 -5.89
C PRO A 55 -9.38 -14.20 -5.76
N SER A 56 -9.00 -12.94 -5.57
CA SER A 56 -7.62 -12.48 -5.39
C SER A 56 -7.13 -12.56 -3.94
N VAL A 57 -8.00 -12.87 -2.98
CA VAL A 57 -7.67 -12.98 -1.56
C VAL A 57 -7.49 -14.45 -1.19
N ARG A 58 -6.39 -14.77 -0.52
CA ARG A 58 -6.05 -16.12 -0.06
C ARG A 58 -5.64 -16.11 1.40
N GLU A 59 -5.55 -17.30 1.99
CA GLU A 59 -4.96 -17.49 3.33
C GLU A 59 -5.68 -16.70 4.44
N VAL A 60 -7.00 -16.53 4.30
CA VAL A 60 -7.83 -15.86 5.32
C VAL A 60 -7.77 -16.64 6.63
N THR A 61 -7.14 -16.03 7.63
CA THR A 61 -6.93 -16.59 8.97
C THR A 61 -7.36 -15.58 10.01
N LEU A 62 -8.12 -16.05 11.01
CA LEU A 62 -8.42 -15.26 12.18
C LEU A 62 -7.18 -15.22 13.09
N GLU A 63 -6.85 -14.03 13.57
CA GLU A 63 -6.05 -13.82 14.77
C GLU A 63 -6.97 -13.37 15.90
N THR A 64 -7.01 -14.17 16.95
CA THR A 64 -7.71 -13.84 18.19
C THR A 64 -6.93 -12.79 18.99
N ARG A 65 -7.62 -12.12 19.91
CA ARG A 65 -7.04 -11.12 20.82
C ARG A 65 -5.86 -11.69 21.62
N ASP A 66 -5.96 -12.95 22.04
CA ASP A 66 -4.88 -13.65 22.75
C ASP A 66 -3.69 -13.93 21.83
N GLU A 67 -3.92 -14.40 20.60
CA GLU A 67 -2.85 -14.63 19.62
C GLU A 67 -2.15 -13.32 19.22
N ALA A 68 -2.91 -12.24 19.02
CA ALA A 68 -2.37 -10.91 18.77
C ALA A 68 -1.50 -10.44 19.94
N TYR A 69 -1.96 -10.63 21.18
CA TYR A 69 -1.20 -10.28 22.38
C TYR A 69 0.13 -11.04 22.46
N GLU A 70 0.11 -12.36 22.24
CA GLU A 70 1.32 -13.18 22.25
C GLU A 70 2.30 -12.76 21.14
N ARG A 71 1.80 -12.52 19.93
CA ARG A 71 2.60 -12.05 18.80
C ARG A 71 3.23 -10.69 19.09
N SER A 72 2.46 -9.74 19.60
CA SER A 72 2.96 -8.40 19.91
C SER A 72 4.01 -8.43 21.02
N LYS A 73 3.90 -9.33 22.02
CA LYS A 73 4.95 -9.51 23.02
C LYS A 73 6.28 -9.96 22.42
N GLU A 74 6.24 -10.89 21.47
CA GLU A 74 7.46 -11.35 20.78
C GLU A 74 8.08 -10.22 19.95
N MET A 75 7.26 -9.46 19.22
CA MET A 75 7.74 -8.31 18.42
C MET A 75 8.35 -7.19 19.27
N MET A 76 7.86 -6.98 20.49
CA MET A 76 8.31 -5.91 21.38
C MET A 76 9.33 -6.37 22.42
N LYS A 77 9.89 -7.58 22.33
CA LYS A 77 10.88 -8.12 23.28
C LYS A 77 12.06 -7.19 23.55
N ASP A 78 12.47 -6.43 22.54
CA ASP A 78 13.59 -5.49 22.61
C ASP A 78 13.15 -4.07 23.05
N ARG A 79 11.88 -3.89 23.44
CA ARG A 79 11.24 -2.62 23.83
C ARG A 79 10.50 -2.78 25.16
N PRO A 80 11.22 -2.95 26.29
CA PRO A 80 10.62 -3.30 27.59
C PRO A 80 9.60 -2.28 28.10
N ASP A 81 9.80 -0.99 27.81
CA ASP A 81 8.86 0.07 28.19
C ASP A 81 7.49 -0.09 27.52
N LEU A 82 7.48 -0.53 26.25
CA LEU A 82 6.23 -0.78 25.50
C LEU A 82 5.55 -2.05 26.01
N LEU A 83 6.32 -3.11 26.23
CA LEU A 83 5.81 -4.36 26.81
C LEU A 83 5.12 -4.14 28.16
N ALA A 84 5.68 -3.30 29.03
CA ALA A 84 5.10 -3.01 30.34
C ALA A 84 3.72 -2.32 30.26
N ALA A 85 3.50 -1.53 29.21
CA ALA A 85 2.24 -0.82 28.96
C ALA A 85 1.18 -1.67 28.23
N MET A 86 1.58 -2.75 27.55
CA MET A 86 0.68 -3.59 26.78
C MET A 86 -0.31 -4.35 27.67
N ARG A 87 -1.56 -4.46 27.19
CA ARG A 87 -2.64 -5.18 27.84
C ARG A 87 -3.41 -5.99 26.78
N PRO A 88 -3.82 -7.25 27.08
CA PRO A 88 -4.61 -8.05 26.15
C PRO A 88 -5.89 -7.32 25.74
N GLU A 89 -6.51 -6.56 26.65
CA GLU A 89 -7.73 -5.81 26.41
C GLU A 89 -7.57 -4.66 25.41
N HIS A 90 -6.36 -4.40 24.90
CA HIS A 90 -6.12 -3.41 23.85
C HIS A 90 -5.78 -4.05 22.48
N MET A 91 -5.70 -5.38 22.37
CA MET A 91 -5.30 -6.04 21.13
C MET A 91 -6.53 -6.36 20.29
N PRO A 92 -6.79 -5.67 19.17
CA PRO A 92 -7.94 -6.00 18.32
C PRO A 92 -7.82 -7.44 17.78
N GLU A 93 -8.96 -8.12 17.65
CA GLU A 93 -9.01 -9.31 16.79
C GLU A 93 -8.83 -8.87 15.34
N SER A 94 -8.26 -9.72 14.50
CA SER A 94 -8.10 -9.39 13.08
C SER A 94 -8.23 -10.60 12.18
N PHE A 95 -8.61 -10.37 10.92
CA PHE A 95 -8.38 -11.33 9.85
C PHE A 95 -7.13 -10.95 9.08
N ARG A 96 -6.21 -11.90 8.95
CA ARG A 96 -5.06 -11.80 8.06
C ARG A 96 -5.31 -12.56 6.78
N ALA A 97 -4.95 -11.98 5.65
CA ALA A 97 -5.03 -12.62 4.34
C ALA A 97 -3.92 -12.10 3.42
N SER A 98 -3.82 -12.72 2.24
CA SER A 98 -2.84 -12.42 1.21
C SER A 98 -3.57 -12.06 -0.09
N VAL A 99 -3.32 -10.86 -0.62
CA VAL A 99 -3.79 -10.43 -1.94
C VAL A 99 -2.77 -10.85 -2.99
N THR A 100 -3.19 -11.69 -3.94
CA THR A 100 -2.29 -12.32 -4.91
C THR A 100 -1.79 -11.36 -5.98
N ASP A 101 -2.58 -10.35 -6.30
CA ASP A 101 -2.21 -9.28 -7.21
C ASP A 101 -2.03 -7.99 -6.39
N PRO A 102 -0.78 -7.53 -6.18
CA PRO A 102 -0.49 -6.36 -5.38
C PRO A 102 -1.07 -5.07 -5.98
N THR A 103 -1.37 -5.05 -7.29
CA THR A 103 -1.90 -3.85 -7.95
C THR A 103 -3.36 -3.53 -7.58
N ILE A 104 -4.09 -4.50 -7.02
CA ILE A 104 -5.48 -4.36 -6.56
C ILE A 104 -5.61 -4.38 -5.03
N ALA A 105 -4.50 -4.42 -4.29
CA ALA A 105 -4.53 -4.51 -2.83
C ALA A 105 -5.23 -3.30 -2.18
N GLU A 106 -5.00 -2.07 -2.67
CA GLU A 106 -5.71 -0.87 -2.23
C GLU A 106 -7.23 -0.95 -2.47
N ALA A 107 -7.65 -1.63 -3.55
CA ALA A 107 -9.08 -1.81 -3.81
C ALA A 107 -9.72 -2.85 -2.87
N VAL A 108 -8.99 -3.92 -2.53
CA VAL A 108 -9.42 -4.87 -1.49
C VAL A 108 -9.55 -4.17 -0.14
N GLU A 109 -8.56 -3.34 0.21
CA GLU A 109 -8.61 -2.52 1.42
C GLU A 109 -9.83 -1.61 1.45
N LEU A 110 -10.06 -0.83 0.39
CA LEU A 110 -11.21 0.06 0.28
C LEU A 110 -12.54 -0.71 0.39
N ALA A 111 -12.64 -1.86 -0.28
CA ALA A 111 -13.83 -2.71 -0.26
C ALA A 111 -14.12 -3.32 1.13
N MET A 112 -13.11 -3.46 1.98
CA MET A 112 -13.23 -4.00 3.33
C MET A 112 -13.45 -2.90 4.39
N ALA A 113 -12.91 -1.70 4.17
CA ALA A 113 -13.02 -0.57 5.12
C ALA A 113 -14.47 -0.14 5.39
N GLY A 114 -15.40 -0.36 4.45
CA GLY A 114 -16.82 -0.06 4.60
C GLY A 114 -17.68 -1.19 5.17
N VAL A 115 -17.07 -2.28 5.66
CA VAL A 115 -17.82 -3.45 6.14
C VAL A 115 -18.14 -3.31 7.63
N ASP A 116 -19.40 -3.50 8.01
CA ASP A 116 -19.82 -3.48 9.42
C ASP A 116 -18.98 -4.43 10.29
N GLY A 117 -18.44 -3.92 11.40
CA GLY A 117 -17.57 -4.68 12.30
C GLY A 117 -16.08 -4.58 11.99
N VAL A 118 -15.69 -3.84 10.94
CA VAL A 118 -14.30 -3.51 10.61
C VAL A 118 -13.95 -2.15 11.21
N ASP A 119 -12.87 -2.11 11.99
CA ASP A 119 -12.31 -0.89 12.58
C ASP A 119 -11.26 -0.27 11.65
N GLU A 120 -10.31 -1.09 11.19
CA GLU A 120 -9.21 -0.63 10.33
C GLU A 120 -8.80 -1.74 9.36
N VAL A 121 -8.35 -1.34 8.17
CA VAL A 121 -7.68 -2.23 7.23
C VAL A 121 -6.28 -1.69 6.96
N THR A 122 -5.30 -2.59 7.00
CA THR A 122 -3.91 -2.25 6.72
C THR A 122 -3.33 -3.19 5.69
N LEU A 123 -2.56 -2.61 4.76
CA LEU A 123 -1.73 -3.35 3.83
C LEU A 123 -0.33 -3.52 4.40
N GLY A 124 0.13 -4.76 4.42
CA GLY A 124 1.51 -5.12 4.71
C GLY A 124 2.24 -5.44 3.43
N SER A 125 3.42 -4.85 3.23
CA SER A 125 4.39 -5.49 2.36
C SER A 125 4.83 -6.78 3.05
N THR A 126 4.79 -7.91 2.33
CA THR A 126 5.58 -9.06 2.76
C THR A 126 7.01 -8.56 2.90
N GLU A 127 7.65 -8.80 4.05
CA GLU A 127 9.05 -8.40 4.28
C GLU A 127 9.90 -8.96 3.14
N MET A 128 10.23 -8.09 2.18
CA MET A 128 11.10 -8.43 1.07
C MET A 128 12.52 -8.43 1.62
N ASP A 129 13.22 -9.56 1.47
CA ASP A 129 14.64 -9.69 1.79
C ASP A 129 15.41 -10.02 0.49
N PRO A 130 16.22 -9.08 -0.05
CA PRO A 130 16.54 -7.76 0.52
C PRO A 130 15.38 -6.75 0.38
N PRO A 131 15.35 -5.70 1.22
CA PRO A 131 14.36 -4.64 1.09
C PRO A 131 14.55 -3.88 -0.23
N PRO A 132 13.48 -3.41 -0.87
CA PRO A 132 13.58 -2.70 -2.13
C PRO A 132 14.31 -1.37 -1.95
N SER A 133 15.16 -1.04 -2.92
CA SER A 133 15.85 0.26 -2.97
C SER A 133 14.92 1.42 -3.32
N ARG A 134 13.71 1.13 -3.81
CA ARG A 134 12.70 2.13 -4.15
C ARG A 134 11.32 1.68 -3.68
N ILE A 135 10.61 2.59 -3.04
CA ILE A 135 9.25 2.37 -2.53
C ILE A 135 8.29 3.41 -3.11
N GLY A 136 7.01 3.08 -3.13
CA GLY A 136 5.93 4.06 -3.26
C GLY A 136 5.48 4.53 -1.89
N VAL A 137 5.09 5.79 -1.80
CA VAL A 137 4.52 6.39 -0.61
C VAL A 137 3.19 7.04 -0.98
N VAL A 138 2.18 6.80 -0.15
CA VAL A 138 0.87 7.44 -0.22
C VAL A 138 0.66 8.20 1.09
N VAL A 139 0.53 9.52 1.00
CA VAL A 139 0.16 10.39 2.12
C VAL A 139 -1.33 10.67 2.00
N GLU A 140 -2.11 10.09 2.89
CA GLU A 140 -3.56 10.29 2.94
C GLU A 140 -3.88 11.62 3.58
N LEU A 141 -4.78 12.36 2.94
CA LEU A 141 -5.15 13.71 3.35
C LEU A 141 -6.60 13.72 3.86
N GLU A 142 -6.89 14.70 4.71
CA GLU A 142 -8.26 14.99 5.14
C GLU A 142 -9.19 15.13 3.92
N THR A 143 -10.39 14.56 4.01
CA THR A 143 -11.34 14.47 2.87
C THR A 143 -11.68 15.82 2.24
N ALA A 144 -11.78 16.87 3.07
CA ALA A 144 -12.08 18.22 2.64
C ALA A 144 -10.89 19.17 2.91
N ILE A 145 -9.66 18.69 2.67
CA ILE A 145 -8.44 19.48 2.90
C ILE A 145 -8.47 20.81 2.13
N ALA A 146 -8.19 21.90 2.85
CA ALA A 146 -8.08 23.23 2.25
C ALA A 146 -6.86 23.31 1.31
N SER A 147 -6.96 24.12 0.25
CA SER A 147 -5.95 24.15 -0.81
C SER A 147 -4.57 24.62 -0.34
N ASP A 148 -4.52 25.56 0.60
CA ASP A 148 -3.30 26.06 1.22
C ASP A 148 -2.62 24.99 2.09
N ARG A 149 -3.40 24.26 2.88
CA ARG A 149 -2.93 23.14 3.68
C ARG A 149 -2.41 22.00 2.80
N ARG A 150 -3.14 21.63 1.74
CA ARG A 150 -2.70 20.65 0.74
C ARG A 150 -1.37 21.05 0.12
N THR A 151 -1.23 22.32 -0.28
CA THR A 151 0.04 22.84 -0.83
C THR A 151 1.18 22.77 0.19
N ALA A 152 0.93 23.02 1.47
CA ALA A 152 1.96 22.87 2.50
C ALA A 152 2.44 21.41 2.65
N VAL A 153 1.54 20.42 2.54
CA VAL A 153 1.93 19.00 2.53
C VAL A 153 2.73 18.66 1.25
N GLU A 154 2.30 19.15 0.09
CA GLU A 154 2.98 18.96 -1.19
C GLU A 154 4.41 19.53 -1.17
N ASP A 155 4.58 20.76 -0.64
CA ASP A 155 5.88 21.39 -0.46
C ASP A 155 6.78 20.58 0.49
N ALA A 156 6.22 20.01 1.56
CA ALA A 156 6.97 19.16 2.48
C ALA A 156 7.42 17.85 1.83
N VAL A 157 6.58 17.23 0.98
CA VAL A 157 6.96 16.05 0.19
C VAL A 157 8.09 16.40 -0.79
N HIS A 158 7.99 17.52 -1.49
CA HIS A 158 9.05 17.98 -2.41
C HIS A 158 10.37 18.32 -1.71
N ALA A 159 10.33 18.65 -0.42
CA ALA A 159 11.54 18.88 0.38
C ALA A 159 12.23 17.59 0.84
N LEU A 160 11.58 16.43 0.70
CA LEU A 160 12.20 15.15 1.04
C LEU A 160 13.35 14.82 0.07
N PRO A 161 14.51 14.41 0.58
CA PRO A 161 15.58 13.94 -0.28
C PRO A 161 15.12 12.68 -1.00
N GLN A 162 15.45 12.58 -2.30
CA GLN A 162 15.22 11.38 -3.11
C GLN A 162 13.73 11.05 -3.38
N ALA A 163 12.82 11.97 -3.09
CA ALA A 163 11.44 11.88 -3.55
C ALA A 163 11.34 12.33 -5.02
N ASP A 164 10.65 11.54 -5.84
CA ASP A 164 10.33 11.88 -7.22
C ASP A 164 8.90 11.42 -7.57
N SER A 165 8.44 11.78 -8.78
CA SER A 165 7.10 11.42 -9.26
C SER A 165 5.96 11.82 -8.31
N VAL A 166 6.09 12.95 -7.62
CA VAL A 166 5.05 13.48 -6.73
C VAL A 166 3.82 13.88 -7.54
N ALA A 167 2.67 13.33 -7.17
CA ALA A 167 1.39 13.60 -7.77
C ALA A 167 0.30 13.68 -6.69
N PHE A 168 -0.57 14.67 -6.80
CA PHE A 168 -1.81 14.74 -6.03
C PHE A 168 -2.94 14.05 -6.80
N GLU A 169 -3.74 13.25 -6.10
CA GLU A 169 -5.05 12.78 -6.55
C GLU A 169 -6.11 13.18 -5.53
N ASP A 170 -7.27 13.63 -6.00
CA ASP A 170 -8.45 13.79 -5.14
C ASP A 170 -9.20 12.45 -4.97
N GLY A 171 -10.25 12.44 -4.14
CA GLY A 171 -11.02 11.22 -3.86
C GLY A 171 -11.67 10.61 -5.11
N ASP A 172 -12.19 11.44 -6.01
CA ASP A 172 -12.81 10.99 -7.27
C ASP A 172 -11.76 10.33 -8.19
N ALA A 173 -10.59 10.96 -8.34
CA ALA A 173 -9.49 10.42 -9.13
C ALA A 173 -8.94 9.12 -8.52
N ALA A 174 -8.83 9.05 -7.19
CA ALA A 174 -8.42 7.85 -6.47
C ALA A 174 -9.40 6.69 -6.72
N TYR A 175 -10.71 6.94 -6.59
CA TYR A 175 -11.74 5.95 -6.88
C TYR A 175 -11.66 5.45 -8.34
N GLU A 176 -11.55 6.35 -9.31
CA GLU A 176 -11.44 5.96 -10.72
C GLU A 176 -10.19 5.14 -11.02
N ARG A 177 -9.04 5.48 -10.40
CA ARG A 177 -7.80 4.68 -10.50
C ARG A 177 -8.02 3.26 -9.97
N LEU A 178 -8.63 3.12 -8.79
CA LEU A 178 -8.90 1.80 -8.19
C LEU A 178 -9.90 0.99 -9.03
N ARG A 179 -10.95 1.63 -9.53
CA ARG A 179 -11.93 1.03 -10.43
C ARG A 179 -11.28 0.50 -11.71
N GLN A 180 -10.37 1.27 -12.32
CA GLN A 180 -9.62 0.87 -13.52
C GLN A 180 -8.65 -0.27 -13.25
N ARG A 181 -7.94 -0.26 -12.12
CA ARG A 181 -7.04 -1.36 -11.71
C ARG A 181 -7.77 -2.68 -11.51
N CYS A 182 -9.05 -2.61 -11.15
CA CYS A 182 -9.92 -3.77 -10.98
C CYS A 182 -10.66 -4.19 -12.27
N GLU A 183 -10.28 -3.69 -13.45
CA GLU A 183 -10.86 -4.14 -14.72
C GLU A 183 -10.70 -5.66 -14.87
N GLY A 184 -11.83 -6.37 -15.03
CA GLY A 184 -11.88 -7.83 -15.04
C GLY A 184 -12.20 -8.48 -13.69
N ASN A 185 -12.26 -7.71 -12.60
CA ASN A 185 -12.66 -8.13 -11.27
C ASN A 185 -14.00 -7.48 -10.85
N GLY A 186 -15.07 -7.80 -11.59
CA GLY A 186 -16.36 -7.11 -11.48
C GLY A 186 -17.02 -7.18 -10.10
N GLU A 187 -16.78 -8.26 -9.35
CA GLU A 187 -17.27 -8.39 -7.96
C GLU A 187 -16.57 -7.37 -7.05
N LEU A 188 -15.24 -7.25 -7.14
CA LEU A 188 -14.48 -6.27 -6.36
C LEU A 188 -14.90 -4.84 -6.71
N VAL A 189 -15.07 -4.54 -8.01
CA VAL A 189 -15.55 -3.21 -8.45
C VAL A 189 -16.92 -2.87 -7.85
N ALA A 190 -17.85 -3.82 -7.82
CA ALA A 190 -19.18 -3.62 -7.25
C ALA A 190 -19.18 -3.40 -5.73
N GLN A 191 -18.06 -3.70 -5.06
CA GLN A 191 -17.88 -3.57 -3.63
C GLN A 191 -17.16 -2.29 -3.21
N LEU A 192 -16.62 -1.51 -4.17
CA LEU A 192 -15.96 -0.23 -3.88
C LEU A 192 -16.98 0.84 -3.55
N ASP A 193 -16.69 1.62 -2.50
CA ASP A 193 -17.45 2.80 -2.12
C ASP A 193 -16.66 4.06 -2.49
N PRO A 194 -17.15 4.93 -3.39
CA PRO A 194 -16.48 6.17 -3.74
C PRO A 194 -16.35 7.13 -2.56
N GLU A 195 -17.22 7.07 -1.54
CA GLU A 195 -17.14 7.95 -0.37
C GLU A 195 -15.97 7.62 0.56
N LEU A 196 -15.42 6.40 0.45
CA LEU A 196 -14.25 5.97 1.21
C LEU A 196 -12.93 6.34 0.53
N ALA A 197 -12.95 6.70 -0.75
CA ALA A 197 -11.73 7.09 -1.47
C ALA A 197 -11.26 8.48 -0.99
N ARG A 198 -10.04 8.53 -0.45
CA ARG A 198 -9.48 9.75 0.14
C ARG A 198 -8.55 10.48 -0.83
N PRO A 199 -8.47 11.83 -0.76
CA PRO A 199 -7.41 12.57 -1.43
C PRO A 199 -6.03 12.13 -0.92
N SER A 200 -5.03 12.09 -1.79
CA SER A 200 -3.68 11.68 -1.41
C SER A 200 -2.58 12.35 -2.23
N LEU A 201 -1.39 12.45 -1.63
CA LEU A 201 -0.15 12.70 -2.34
C LEU A 201 0.61 11.38 -2.50
N ARG A 202 0.94 11.06 -3.74
CA ARG A 202 1.59 9.80 -4.15
C ARG A 202 2.94 10.11 -4.75
N PHE A 203 3.99 9.41 -4.31
CA PHE A 203 5.34 9.65 -4.81
C PHE A 203 6.23 8.42 -4.66
N GLN A 204 7.32 8.36 -5.43
CA GLN A 204 8.36 7.35 -5.27
C GLN A 204 9.46 7.91 -4.37
N LEU A 205 10.02 7.05 -3.52
CA LEU A 205 11.15 7.39 -2.68
C LEU A 205 12.25 6.36 -2.89
N HIS A 206 13.45 6.81 -3.22
CA HIS A 206 14.64 5.97 -3.19
C HIS A 206 15.15 5.88 -1.75
N VAL A 207 15.38 4.66 -1.26
CA VAL A 207 15.69 4.38 0.15
C VAL A 207 17.12 3.88 0.24
N GLU A 208 18.05 4.78 0.56
CA GLU A 208 19.42 4.41 0.96
C GLU A 208 19.52 4.41 2.49
N GLY A 209 19.01 3.35 3.13
CA GLY A 209 19.02 3.20 4.59
C GLY A 209 17.74 3.72 5.25
N LYS A 210 17.85 4.65 6.21
CA LYS A 210 16.66 5.24 6.87
C LYS A 210 16.07 6.31 5.96
N ALA A 211 14.78 6.24 5.64
CA ALA A 211 14.04 7.28 4.94
C ALA A 211 13.83 8.51 5.85
N PRO A 212 14.68 9.54 5.79
CA PRO A 212 14.62 10.66 6.73
C PRO A 212 13.46 11.60 6.35
N GLY A 213 12.75 12.13 7.35
CA GLY A 213 11.64 13.08 7.15
C GLY A 213 10.28 12.44 6.85
N LEU A 214 10.21 11.16 6.48
CA LEU A 214 8.94 10.48 6.20
C LEU A 214 7.99 10.50 7.42
N ALA A 215 8.53 10.24 8.60
CA ALA A 215 7.76 10.28 9.86
C ALA A 215 7.35 11.71 10.28
N ASP A 216 7.98 12.75 9.71
CA ASP A 216 7.60 14.13 9.99
C ASP A 216 6.38 14.57 9.19
N LEU A 217 6.09 13.92 8.04
CA LEU A 217 4.87 14.16 7.27
C LEU A 217 3.60 13.86 8.07
N LEU A 218 3.63 12.80 8.89
CA LEU A 218 2.52 12.40 9.78
C LEU A 218 2.16 13.46 10.84
N LYS A 219 3.01 14.48 11.03
CA LYS A 219 2.79 15.57 11.99
C LYS A 219 2.19 16.82 11.34
N LEU A 220 2.06 16.82 10.02
CA LEU A 220 1.55 17.97 9.28
C LEU A 220 0.03 18.04 9.44
N ASP A 221 -0.47 19.28 9.59
CA ASP A 221 -1.89 19.55 9.58
C ASP A 221 -2.50 19.09 8.25
N GLY A 222 -3.59 18.31 8.29
CA GLY A 222 -4.26 17.78 7.10
C GLY A 222 -3.78 16.42 6.61
N VAL A 223 -2.81 15.78 7.28
CA VAL A 223 -2.39 14.42 7.00
C VAL A 223 -3.11 13.46 7.95
N ASP A 224 -3.92 12.56 7.38
CA ASP A 224 -4.65 11.53 8.12
C ASP A 224 -3.81 10.26 8.29
N GLY A 225 -2.91 9.99 7.34
CA GLY A 225 -2.13 8.76 7.33
C GLY A 225 -0.99 8.74 6.32
N LEU A 226 -0.14 7.73 6.45
CA LEU A 226 0.96 7.47 5.52
C LEU A 226 1.12 5.97 5.33
N ARG A 227 1.13 5.55 4.07
CA ARG A 227 1.31 4.15 3.67
C ARG A 227 2.55 4.01 2.80
N VAL A 228 3.31 2.94 3.05
CA VAL A 228 4.36 2.49 2.14
C VAL A 228 3.80 1.38 1.27
N VAL A 229 3.86 1.57 -0.03
CA VAL A 229 3.30 0.66 -1.04
C VAL A 229 4.36 0.24 -2.05
N PRO A 230 4.20 -0.88 -2.76
CA PRO A 230 5.03 -1.19 -3.92
C PRO A 230 4.95 -0.06 -4.96
N VAL A 231 6.05 0.22 -5.68
CA VAL A 231 6.04 1.25 -6.74
C VAL A 231 4.97 0.98 -7.80
N SER A 232 4.65 -0.29 -8.06
CA SER A 232 3.57 -0.70 -8.98
C SER A 232 2.16 -0.32 -8.52
N ALA A 233 1.98 0.06 -7.25
CA ALA A 233 0.71 0.49 -6.70
C ALA A 233 0.44 1.99 -6.90
N LEU A 234 1.46 2.80 -7.17
CA LEU A 234 1.30 4.21 -7.57
C LEU A 234 0.64 4.29 -8.95
#